data_AF-A0A1F9S5V9-F1
#
_entry.id   AF-A0A1F9S5V9-F1
#
_cell.length_a   1.000
_cell.length_b   1.000
_cell.length_c   1.000
_cell.angle_alpha   90.00
_cell.angle_beta   90.00
_cell.angle_gamma   90.00
#
_symmetry.space_group_name_H-M   'P 1'
#
loop_
_entity.id
_entity.type
_entity.pdbx_description
1 polymer ?
#
loop_
_entity_poly.entity_id
_entity_poly.type
_entity_poly.pdbx_seq_one_letter_code
_entity_poly.pdbx_strand_id
1 'polypeptide(L)'
;MVTDPPKPTPPPAGGPAKDKPLVQLAILLDTSNSMDGLIEQAKSQLWKIVNELASAEKGGQAPALQVSLYEYGNNSLSAQGNYVRRVLPFSTDLDKVSEGIFGLKTNGGSEYAGAAIQDAVSGLDWSPQAGVYKALFVAGNESFNQGPLDFREAVASAKARSIFVNTIYCGSRQQGVGELWKDGADLGGGEYLNIDQDRVVTAMRAPQDDEIERLGRELNQTYVAYGAAGKDAALRQEMEDKKANAPSMAVRGASVQRAMFKAKEQYASAAAEWDMAAAVESGKLSADKLEEGSLPAELKGKSSEERKRFLEEKIAQRKALQERIQKLGAERQRHVAQEEKRAAASGAATLDTAVLGAVRRQAATKSYKFGE
;
A
#
# COMPACT_ATOMS: atom_id res chain seq x y z
N MET A 1 1.42 46.45 -18.95
CA MET A 1 1.64 44.99 -19.00
C MET A 1 2.22 44.58 -17.66
N VAL A 2 1.37 44.05 -16.78
CA VAL A 2 1.79 43.56 -15.46
C VAL A 2 2.13 42.09 -15.66
N THR A 3 3.40 41.72 -15.46
CA THR A 3 3.87 40.35 -15.55
C THR A 3 3.58 39.65 -14.22
N ASP A 4 2.79 38.58 -14.26
CA ASP A 4 2.54 37.73 -13.10
C ASP A 4 3.85 37.14 -12.54
N PRO A 5 4.01 37.04 -11.22
CA PRO A 5 5.16 36.42 -10.60
C PRO A 5 5.19 34.91 -10.90
N PRO A 6 6.37 34.29 -11.02
CA PRO A 6 6.51 32.87 -11.29
C PRO A 6 5.86 32.04 -10.17
N LYS A 7 5.03 31.07 -10.56
CA LYS A 7 4.45 30.09 -9.64
C LYS A 7 5.58 29.33 -8.92
N PRO A 8 5.48 29.11 -7.59
CA PRO A 8 6.48 28.35 -6.85
C PRO A 8 6.51 26.90 -7.35
N THR A 9 7.71 26.45 -7.74
CA THR A 9 8.02 25.06 -8.05
C THR A 9 7.76 24.20 -6.80
N PRO A 10 7.02 23.08 -6.90
CA PRO A 10 6.85 22.17 -5.78
C PRO A 10 8.21 21.58 -5.39
N PRO A 11 8.45 21.32 -4.09
CA PRO A 11 9.70 20.73 -3.63
C PRO A 11 9.89 19.34 -4.28
N PRO A 12 11.13 18.95 -4.61
CA PRO A 12 11.39 17.68 -5.25
C PRO A 12 10.95 16.55 -4.32
N ALA A 13 10.06 15.68 -4.81
CA ALA A 13 9.78 14.41 -4.16
C ALA A 13 11.11 13.66 -4.02
N GLY A 14 11.52 13.37 -2.78
CA GLY A 14 12.74 12.64 -2.48
C GLY A 14 12.70 11.27 -3.17
N GLY A 15 13.36 11.15 -4.32
CA GLY A 15 13.54 9.89 -5.01
C GLY A 15 14.40 8.94 -4.16
N PRO A 16 14.24 7.62 -4.31
CA PRO A 16 15.08 6.67 -3.60
C PRO A 16 16.56 6.90 -3.96
N ALA A 17 17.46 6.64 -2.99
CA ALA A 17 18.90 6.63 -3.23
C ALA A 17 19.21 5.78 -4.47
N LYS A 18 20.15 6.25 -5.32
CA LYS A 18 20.43 5.77 -6.69
C LYS A 18 20.61 4.25 -6.87
N ASP A 19 20.77 3.48 -5.79
CA ASP A 19 21.03 2.04 -5.80
C ASP A 19 19.93 1.16 -5.15
N LYS A 20 18.90 1.75 -4.52
CA LYS A 20 17.83 0.95 -3.87
C LYS A 20 16.86 0.41 -4.93
N PRO A 21 16.51 -0.89 -4.95
CA PRO A 21 15.48 -1.41 -5.83
C PRO A 21 14.17 -0.63 -5.69
N LEU A 22 13.41 -0.45 -6.78
CA LEU A 22 12.17 0.33 -6.77
C LEU A 22 11.00 -0.52 -7.29
N VAL A 23 9.89 -0.48 -6.55
CA VAL A 23 8.59 -0.99 -6.97
C VAL A 23 7.61 0.17 -7.06
N GLN A 24 6.87 0.26 -8.15
CA GLN A 24 5.79 1.25 -8.33
C GLN A 24 4.47 0.55 -8.59
N LEU A 25 3.48 0.84 -7.73
CA LEU A 25 2.15 0.26 -7.75
C LEU A 25 1.10 1.38 -7.86
N ALA A 26 0.25 1.33 -8.87
CA ALA A 26 -0.95 2.17 -8.94
C ALA A 26 -2.19 1.33 -8.61
N ILE A 27 -3.01 1.82 -7.67
CA ILE A 27 -4.30 1.23 -7.32
C ILE A 27 -5.40 2.13 -7.86
N LEU A 28 -6.32 1.56 -8.64
CA LEU A 28 -7.49 2.24 -9.21
C LEU A 28 -8.71 1.50 -8.67
N LEU A 29 -9.45 2.15 -7.77
CA LEU A 29 -10.61 1.54 -7.14
C LEU A 29 -11.89 2.22 -7.61
N ASP A 30 -12.81 1.42 -8.11
CA ASP A 30 -14.17 1.85 -8.34
C ASP A 30 -14.87 2.19 -7.01
N THR A 31 -15.52 3.33 -7.01
CA THR A 31 -16.26 3.90 -5.88
C THR A 31 -17.69 4.24 -6.29
N SER A 32 -18.23 3.55 -7.28
CA SER A 32 -19.66 3.54 -7.59
C SER A 32 -20.47 2.86 -6.46
N ASN A 33 -21.78 3.02 -6.47
CA ASN A 33 -22.73 2.42 -5.54
C ASN A 33 -22.91 0.92 -5.84
N SER A 34 -22.59 0.48 -7.05
CA SER A 34 -22.64 -0.94 -7.41
C SER A 34 -21.56 -1.73 -6.64
N MET A 35 -20.50 -1.04 -6.16
CA MET A 35 -19.49 -1.55 -5.24
C MET A 35 -19.94 -1.62 -3.76
N ASP A 36 -21.17 -1.24 -3.42
CA ASP A 36 -21.69 -1.35 -2.05
C ASP A 36 -21.67 -2.80 -1.56
N GLY A 37 -21.08 -3.02 -0.39
CA GLY A 37 -20.83 -4.36 0.15
C GLY A 37 -19.61 -5.07 -0.43
N LEU A 38 -19.02 -4.57 -1.52
CA LEU A 38 -17.88 -5.18 -2.23
C LEU A 38 -16.57 -4.47 -1.94
N ILE A 39 -16.66 -3.14 -1.83
CA ILE A 39 -15.50 -2.25 -1.74
C ILE A 39 -14.59 -2.60 -0.57
N GLU A 40 -15.14 -3.06 0.56
CA GLU A 40 -14.35 -3.42 1.73
C GLU A 40 -13.48 -4.66 1.49
N GLN A 41 -13.98 -5.66 0.77
CA GLN A 41 -13.20 -6.83 0.40
C GLN A 41 -12.13 -6.47 -0.65
N ALA A 42 -12.46 -5.59 -1.59
CA ALA A 42 -11.52 -5.05 -2.57
C ALA A 42 -10.36 -4.28 -1.89
N LYS A 43 -10.68 -3.37 -0.96
CA LYS A 43 -9.69 -2.64 -0.16
C LYS A 43 -8.75 -3.58 0.59
N SER A 44 -9.30 -4.60 1.25
CA SER A 44 -8.49 -5.60 1.96
C SER A 44 -7.60 -6.41 1.02
N GLN A 45 -8.07 -6.78 -0.17
CA GLN A 45 -7.26 -7.48 -1.16
C GLN A 45 -6.12 -6.61 -1.70
N LEU A 46 -6.41 -5.35 -2.01
CA LEU A 46 -5.43 -4.36 -2.47
C LEU A 46 -4.36 -4.12 -1.39
N TRP A 47 -4.77 -4.02 -0.14
CA TRP A 47 -3.83 -3.89 0.98
C TRP A 47 -2.91 -5.11 1.14
N LYS A 48 -3.41 -6.33 0.91
CA LYS A 48 -2.56 -7.54 0.87
C LYS A 48 -1.50 -7.48 -0.23
N ILE A 49 -1.87 -7.01 -1.43
CA ILE A 49 -0.92 -6.83 -2.54
C ILE A 49 0.18 -5.82 -2.17
N VAL A 50 -0.19 -4.70 -1.54
CA VAL A 50 0.78 -3.69 -1.05
C VAL A 50 1.75 -4.32 -0.05
N ASN A 51 1.24 -5.07 0.93
CA ASN A 51 2.06 -5.72 1.97
C ASN A 51 3.00 -6.79 1.40
N GLU A 52 2.52 -7.56 0.42
CA GLU A 52 3.31 -8.58 -0.26
C GLU A 52 4.49 -7.94 -1.00
N LEU A 53 4.23 -6.88 -1.77
CA LEU A 53 5.27 -6.14 -2.50
C LEU A 53 6.26 -5.44 -1.56
N ALA A 54 5.81 -5.02 -0.37
CA ALA A 54 6.71 -4.51 0.65
C ALA A 54 7.67 -5.60 1.17
N SER A 55 7.29 -6.89 1.18
CA SER A 55 8.20 -8.00 1.53
C SER A 55 9.08 -8.50 0.39
N ALA A 56 8.97 -7.91 -0.80
CA ALA A 56 9.85 -8.30 -1.89
C ALA A 56 11.31 -7.91 -1.58
N GLU A 57 12.26 -8.60 -2.19
CA GLU A 57 13.67 -8.28 -2.13
C GLU A 57 14.31 -8.40 -3.51
N LYS A 58 15.29 -7.55 -3.81
CA LYS A 58 16.10 -7.66 -5.02
C LYS A 58 17.57 -7.46 -4.67
N GLY A 59 18.38 -8.46 -4.97
CA GLY A 59 19.80 -8.46 -4.58
C GLY A 59 20.03 -8.43 -3.07
N GLY A 60 19.13 -9.02 -2.28
CA GLY A 60 19.19 -9.01 -0.80
C GLY A 60 18.81 -7.68 -0.17
N GLN A 61 18.21 -6.76 -0.93
CA GLN A 61 17.74 -5.47 -0.43
C GLN A 61 16.23 -5.33 -0.60
N ALA A 62 15.58 -4.81 0.44
CA ALA A 62 14.18 -4.41 0.37
C ALA A 62 13.99 -3.22 -0.58
N PRO A 63 13.00 -3.21 -1.49
CA PRO A 63 12.78 -2.10 -2.38
C PRO A 63 12.22 -0.89 -1.65
N ALA A 64 12.44 0.30 -2.22
CA ALA A 64 11.53 1.40 -2.05
C ALA A 64 10.20 1.05 -2.74
N LEU A 65 9.13 0.91 -1.95
CA LEU A 65 7.78 0.71 -2.49
C LEU A 65 7.09 2.06 -2.60
N GLN A 66 6.69 2.43 -3.82
CA GLN A 66 5.89 3.60 -4.09
C GLN A 66 4.48 3.16 -4.51
N VAL A 67 3.46 3.63 -3.80
CA VAL A 67 2.06 3.33 -4.11
C VAL A 67 1.30 4.62 -4.41
N SER A 68 0.54 4.63 -5.50
CA SER A 68 -0.44 5.67 -5.79
C SER A 68 -1.86 5.12 -5.66
N LEU A 69 -2.82 6.00 -5.42
CA LEU A 69 -4.23 5.64 -5.30
C LEU A 69 -5.10 6.57 -6.15
N TYR A 70 -6.01 5.95 -6.89
CA TYR A 70 -7.05 6.58 -7.68
C TYR A 70 -8.41 6.03 -7.24
N GLU A 71 -9.41 6.90 -7.26
CA GLU A 71 -10.81 6.48 -7.30
C GLU A 71 -11.40 6.83 -8.67
N TYR A 72 -12.35 6.01 -9.12
CA TYR A 72 -13.18 6.30 -10.27
C TYR A 72 -14.63 5.87 -10.02
N GLY A 73 -15.56 6.25 -10.91
CA GLY A 73 -16.97 5.81 -10.81
C GLY A 73 -17.85 6.64 -9.87
N ASN A 74 -17.33 7.71 -9.27
CA ASN A 74 -18.05 8.52 -8.28
C ASN A 74 -18.68 9.78 -8.89
N ASN A 75 -19.97 10.00 -8.64
CA ASN A 75 -20.76 11.10 -9.23
C ASN A 75 -20.36 12.49 -8.74
N SER A 76 -19.66 12.58 -7.61
CA SER A 76 -19.10 13.85 -7.12
C SER A 76 -17.78 14.21 -7.81
N LEU A 77 -17.26 13.35 -8.68
CA LEU A 77 -16.10 13.63 -9.50
C LEU A 77 -16.48 14.39 -10.77
N SER A 78 -15.52 15.14 -11.30
CA SER A 78 -15.73 15.94 -12.51
C SER A 78 -16.01 15.04 -13.71
N ALA A 79 -17.15 15.27 -14.38
CA ALA A 79 -17.48 14.64 -15.65
C ALA A 79 -16.45 14.99 -16.74
N GLN A 80 -15.88 16.21 -16.72
CA GLN A 80 -14.80 16.61 -17.63
C GLN A 80 -13.51 15.82 -17.37
N GLY A 81 -13.28 15.40 -16.13
CA GLY A 81 -12.20 14.49 -15.75
C GLY A 81 -12.57 13.00 -15.86
N ASN A 82 -13.63 12.66 -16.62
CA ASN A 82 -14.10 11.28 -16.79
C ASN A 82 -14.42 10.54 -15.48
N TYR A 83 -14.83 11.27 -14.44
CA TYR A 83 -15.08 10.73 -13.10
C TYR A 83 -13.87 9.99 -12.50
N VAL A 84 -12.65 10.47 -12.77
CA VAL A 84 -11.40 9.94 -12.21
C VAL A 84 -10.77 10.97 -11.28
N ARG A 85 -10.27 10.52 -10.12
CA ARG A 85 -9.49 11.36 -9.21
C ARG A 85 -8.27 10.61 -8.69
N ARG A 86 -7.10 11.23 -8.83
CA ARG A 86 -5.90 10.85 -8.08
C ARG A 86 -6.04 11.26 -6.63
N VAL A 87 -6.24 10.27 -5.76
CA VAL A 87 -6.35 10.44 -4.30
C VAL A 87 -4.97 10.64 -3.68
N LEU A 88 -3.99 9.86 -4.14
CA LEU A 88 -2.62 9.91 -3.66
C LEU A 88 -1.65 9.76 -4.85
N PRO A 89 -0.67 10.66 -5.06
CA PRO A 89 0.44 10.41 -5.97
C PRO A 89 1.32 9.26 -5.43
N PHE A 90 2.39 8.90 -6.14
CA PHE A 90 3.34 7.92 -5.61
C PHE A 90 3.87 8.34 -4.24
N SER A 91 3.61 7.52 -3.24
CA SER A 91 4.02 7.72 -1.85
C SER A 91 4.77 6.49 -1.34
N THR A 92 5.83 6.73 -0.56
CA THR A 92 6.50 5.70 0.25
C THR A 92 5.93 5.60 1.67
N ASP A 93 5.09 6.56 2.06
CA ASP A 93 4.34 6.54 3.32
C ASP A 93 3.10 5.68 3.15
N LEU A 94 3.17 4.43 3.61
CA LEU A 94 2.07 3.48 3.51
C LEU A 94 0.95 3.74 4.52
N ASP A 95 1.16 4.57 5.55
CA ASP A 95 0.05 5.03 6.39
C ASP A 95 -0.87 5.97 5.60
N LYS A 96 -0.32 6.85 4.75
CA LYS A 96 -1.12 7.65 3.79
C LYS A 96 -1.83 6.76 2.76
N VAL A 97 -1.18 5.69 2.32
CA VAL A 97 -1.78 4.73 1.38
C VAL A 97 -2.95 4.00 2.04
N SER A 98 -2.77 3.50 3.27
CA SER A 98 -3.82 2.87 4.08
C SER A 98 -4.98 3.84 4.32
N GLU A 99 -4.67 5.07 4.76
CA GLU A 99 -5.66 6.13 4.97
C GLU A 99 -6.47 6.39 3.70
N GLY A 100 -5.78 6.51 2.56
CA GLY A 100 -6.39 6.66 1.25
C GLY A 100 -7.33 5.50 0.92
N ILE A 101 -6.83 4.27 0.93
CA ILE A 101 -7.58 3.06 0.54
C ILE A 101 -8.82 2.89 1.41
N PHE A 102 -8.66 2.90 2.73
CA PHE A 102 -9.76 2.66 3.66
C PHE A 102 -10.66 3.89 3.86
N GLY A 103 -10.20 5.07 3.44
CA GLY A 103 -10.98 6.31 3.44
C GLY A 103 -11.97 6.44 2.28
N LEU A 104 -11.80 5.67 1.19
CA LEU A 104 -12.71 5.71 0.04
C LEU A 104 -14.11 5.26 0.43
N LYS A 105 -15.12 5.91 -0.14
CA LYS A 105 -16.53 5.57 0.05
C LYS A 105 -17.23 5.55 -1.29
N THR A 106 -18.21 4.67 -1.42
CA THR A 106 -19.08 4.55 -2.58
C THR A 106 -20.00 5.77 -2.68
N ASN A 107 -20.14 6.34 -3.88
CA ASN A 107 -21.05 7.45 -4.16
C ASN A 107 -21.19 7.75 -5.68
N GLY A 108 -22.24 7.28 -6.33
CA GLY A 108 -22.45 7.46 -7.79
C GLY A 108 -22.25 6.16 -8.56
N GLY A 109 -22.07 6.01 -9.86
CA GLY A 109 -21.84 6.88 -10.99
C GLY A 109 -21.49 6.01 -12.21
N SER A 110 -20.74 6.56 -13.18
CA SER A 110 -20.34 5.86 -14.40
C SER A 110 -18.89 5.38 -14.35
N GLU A 111 -18.67 4.10 -14.62
CA GLU A 111 -17.42 3.38 -14.31
C GLU A 111 -16.44 3.39 -15.48
N TYR A 112 -15.64 4.45 -15.63
CA TYR A 112 -14.73 4.58 -16.78
C TYR A 112 -13.33 4.01 -16.52
N ALA A 113 -13.22 2.68 -16.43
CA ALA A 113 -11.96 1.97 -16.16
C ALA A 113 -10.85 2.34 -17.16
N GLY A 114 -11.17 2.41 -18.46
CA GLY A 114 -10.22 2.83 -19.51
C GLY A 114 -9.68 4.25 -19.28
N ALA A 115 -10.53 5.19 -18.87
CA ALA A 115 -10.11 6.56 -18.55
C ALA A 115 -9.21 6.60 -17.31
N ALA A 116 -9.53 5.82 -16.27
CA ALA A 116 -8.75 5.75 -15.06
C ALA A 116 -7.34 5.18 -15.31
N ILE A 117 -7.23 4.12 -16.14
CA ILE A 117 -5.95 3.57 -16.57
C ILE A 117 -5.16 4.61 -17.35
N GLN A 118 -5.79 5.28 -18.32
CA GLN A 118 -5.11 6.28 -19.14
C GLN A 118 -4.56 7.42 -18.27
N ASP A 119 -5.35 7.94 -17.32
CA ASP A 119 -4.92 9.03 -16.43
C ASP A 119 -3.80 8.59 -15.47
N ALA A 120 -3.88 7.38 -14.90
CA ALA A 120 -2.82 6.84 -14.05
C ALA A 120 -1.52 6.59 -14.84
N VAL A 121 -1.63 6.13 -16.09
CA VAL A 121 -0.46 5.97 -16.97
C VAL A 121 0.14 7.35 -17.25
N SER A 122 -0.60 8.30 -17.82
CA SER A 122 -0.01 9.59 -18.22
C SER A 122 0.33 10.53 -17.07
N GLY A 123 -0.41 10.48 -15.96
CA GLY A 123 -0.35 11.47 -14.88
C GLY A 123 0.57 11.13 -13.71
N LEU A 124 1.08 9.89 -13.63
CA LEU A 124 2.04 9.48 -12.59
C LEU A 124 3.48 9.48 -13.09
N ASP A 125 4.39 9.77 -12.16
CA ASP A 125 5.84 9.78 -12.36
C ASP A 125 6.43 8.35 -12.37
N TRP A 126 6.01 7.55 -13.35
CA TRP A 126 6.55 6.20 -13.54
C TRP A 126 8.03 6.25 -13.91
N SER A 127 8.83 5.43 -13.23
CA SER A 127 10.25 5.29 -13.50
C SER A 127 10.47 4.74 -14.93
N PRO A 128 11.40 5.35 -15.70
CA PRO A 128 11.77 4.85 -17.02
C PRO A 128 12.65 3.60 -16.96
N GLN A 129 13.16 3.23 -15.78
CA GLN A 129 14.12 2.13 -15.63
C GLN A 129 13.46 0.76 -15.86
N ALA A 130 14.06 -0.06 -16.73
CA ALA A 130 13.53 -1.38 -17.11
C ALA A 130 13.52 -2.40 -15.97
N GLY A 131 14.41 -2.23 -14.98
CA GLY A 131 14.57 -3.09 -13.81
C GLY A 131 13.56 -2.84 -12.69
N VAL A 132 12.71 -1.82 -12.83
CA VAL A 132 11.65 -1.49 -11.87
C VAL A 132 10.44 -2.37 -12.15
N TYR A 133 9.88 -2.95 -11.09
CA TYR A 133 8.57 -3.61 -11.19
C TYR A 133 7.48 -2.54 -11.12
N LYS A 134 6.72 -2.40 -12.22
CA LYS A 134 5.63 -1.44 -12.38
C LYS A 134 4.33 -2.19 -12.62
N ALA A 135 3.36 -1.98 -11.76
CA ALA A 135 2.06 -2.63 -11.88
C ALA A 135 0.92 -1.66 -11.57
N LEU A 136 -0.18 -1.87 -12.25
CA LEU A 136 -1.45 -1.21 -12.04
C LEU A 136 -2.46 -2.28 -11.66
N PHE A 137 -3.25 -2.03 -10.61
CA PHE A 137 -4.39 -2.86 -10.22
C PHE A 137 -5.65 -2.02 -10.33
N VAL A 138 -6.54 -2.39 -11.24
CA VAL A 138 -7.88 -1.80 -11.38
C VAL A 138 -8.91 -2.75 -10.80
N ALA A 139 -9.84 -2.24 -9.98
CA ALA A 139 -10.86 -3.03 -9.31
C ALA A 139 -12.25 -2.37 -9.43
N GLY A 140 -13.26 -3.14 -9.79
CA GLY A 140 -14.65 -2.68 -10.03
C GLY A 140 -15.57 -3.86 -10.40
N ASN A 141 -16.84 -3.60 -10.69
CA ASN A 141 -17.84 -4.67 -10.89
C ASN A 141 -18.80 -4.48 -12.07
N GLU A 142 -18.62 -3.48 -12.92
CA GLU A 142 -19.34 -3.41 -14.20
C GLU A 142 -18.42 -3.57 -15.42
N SER A 143 -19.01 -3.46 -16.62
CA SER A 143 -18.32 -3.60 -17.90
C SER A 143 -17.05 -2.76 -17.98
N PHE A 144 -15.93 -3.41 -18.30
CA PHE A 144 -14.61 -2.79 -18.43
C PHE A 144 -14.51 -1.82 -19.62
N ASN A 145 -15.45 -1.93 -20.57
CA ASN A 145 -15.51 -1.14 -21.81
C ASN A 145 -16.51 0.02 -21.73
N GLN A 146 -16.69 0.59 -20.54
CA GLN A 146 -17.51 1.77 -20.32
C GLN A 146 -16.74 3.07 -20.55
N GLY A 147 -17.49 4.11 -20.94
CA GLY A 147 -16.98 5.46 -21.10
C GLY A 147 -16.45 5.76 -22.50
N PRO A 148 -15.95 6.99 -22.70
CA PRO A 148 -15.59 7.48 -24.02
C PRO A 148 -14.20 7.01 -24.52
N LEU A 149 -13.38 6.41 -23.65
CA LEU A 149 -12.05 5.90 -24.00
C LEU A 149 -12.07 4.38 -24.17
N ASP A 150 -11.53 3.87 -25.28
CA ASP A 150 -11.31 2.44 -25.46
C ASP A 150 -10.20 1.97 -24.50
N PHE A 151 -10.55 1.04 -23.61
CA PHE A 151 -9.60 0.48 -22.65
C PHE A 151 -8.39 -0.16 -23.34
N ARG A 152 -8.54 -0.65 -24.59
CA ARG A 152 -7.45 -1.29 -25.33
C ARG A 152 -6.31 -0.31 -25.60
N GLU A 153 -6.61 0.95 -25.91
CA GLU A 153 -5.61 1.99 -26.11
C GLU A 153 -4.92 2.36 -24.80
N ALA A 154 -5.70 2.50 -23.72
CA ALA A 154 -5.17 2.79 -22.38
C ALA A 154 -4.25 1.67 -21.87
N VAL A 155 -4.64 0.41 -22.07
CA VAL A 155 -3.85 -0.76 -21.71
C VAL A 155 -2.60 -0.89 -22.59
N ALA A 156 -2.71 -0.60 -23.89
CA ALA A 156 -1.55 -0.59 -24.79
C ALA A 156 -0.52 0.46 -24.37
N SER A 157 -0.97 1.64 -23.93
CA SER A 157 -0.07 2.71 -23.46
C SER A 157 0.64 2.34 -22.15
N ALA A 158 -0.05 1.65 -21.24
CA ALA A 158 0.55 1.07 -20.03
C ALA A 158 1.66 0.05 -20.40
N LYS A 159 1.35 -0.90 -21.29
CA LYS A 159 2.27 -1.95 -21.72
C LYS A 159 3.49 -1.41 -22.43
N ALA A 160 3.33 -0.38 -23.29
CA ALA A 160 4.44 0.30 -23.94
C ALA A 160 5.45 0.89 -22.93
N ARG A 161 4.99 1.21 -21.72
CA ARG A 161 5.82 1.70 -20.61
C ARG A 161 6.23 0.61 -19.63
N SER A 162 6.06 -0.67 -20.00
CA SER A 162 6.34 -1.84 -19.16
C SER A 162 5.59 -1.81 -17.82
N ILE A 163 4.35 -1.34 -17.82
CA ILE A 163 3.44 -1.38 -16.67
C ILE A 163 2.50 -2.58 -16.87
N PHE A 164 2.51 -3.52 -15.93
CA PHE A 164 1.54 -4.62 -15.93
C PHE A 164 0.16 -4.08 -15.56
N VAL A 165 -0.88 -4.40 -16.34
CA VAL A 165 -2.28 -4.08 -15.97
C VAL A 165 -2.94 -5.33 -15.42
N ASN A 166 -3.19 -5.34 -14.12
CA ASN A 166 -3.91 -6.37 -13.42
C ASN A 166 -5.34 -5.90 -13.15
N THR A 167 -6.30 -6.79 -13.30
CA THR A 167 -7.73 -6.45 -13.19
C THR A 167 -8.38 -7.33 -12.12
N ILE A 168 -9.15 -6.72 -11.22
CA ILE A 168 -9.86 -7.39 -10.14
C ILE A 168 -11.36 -7.13 -10.30
N TYR A 169 -12.09 -8.13 -10.79
CA TYR A 169 -13.54 -8.04 -10.92
C TYR A 169 -14.26 -8.38 -9.62
N CYS A 170 -15.07 -7.47 -9.08
CA CYS A 170 -15.81 -7.69 -7.83
C CYS A 170 -17.14 -8.39 -8.11
N GLY A 171 -17.06 -9.69 -8.43
CA GLY A 171 -18.20 -10.54 -8.72
C GLY A 171 -17.76 -11.92 -9.20
N SER A 172 -18.67 -12.62 -9.88
CA SER A 172 -18.36 -13.96 -10.41
C SER A 172 -17.30 -13.89 -11.51
N ARG A 173 -16.41 -14.89 -11.54
CA ARG A 173 -15.32 -14.95 -12.52
C ARG A 173 -15.81 -14.96 -13.98
N GLN A 174 -16.91 -15.67 -14.26
CA GLN A 174 -17.42 -15.77 -15.63
C GLN A 174 -18.06 -14.46 -16.09
N GLN A 175 -18.72 -13.74 -15.19
CA GLN A 175 -19.27 -12.43 -15.50
C GLN A 175 -18.17 -11.43 -15.84
N GLY A 176 -17.10 -11.34 -15.05
CA GLY A 176 -15.98 -10.45 -15.36
C GLY A 176 -15.28 -10.79 -16.69
N VAL A 177 -15.27 -12.06 -17.12
CA VAL A 177 -14.84 -12.43 -18.48
C VAL A 177 -15.80 -11.86 -19.53
N GLY A 178 -17.10 -12.02 -19.36
CA GLY A 178 -18.12 -11.45 -20.25
C GLY A 178 -18.11 -9.92 -20.29
N GLU A 179 -17.66 -9.29 -19.20
CA GLU A 179 -17.53 -7.85 -19.02
C GLU A 179 -16.13 -7.33 -19.39
N LEU A 180 -15.31 -8.13 -20.08
CA LEU A 180 -14.03 -7.76 -20.69
C LEU A 180 -12.89 -7.42 -19.71
N TRP A 181 -13.02 -7.75 -18.41
CA TRP A 181 -11.95 -7.58 -17.44
C TRP A 181 -10.75 -8.45 -17.76
N LYS A 182 -10.99 -9.70 -18.20
CA LYS A 182 -9.92 -10.60 -18.60
C LYS A 182 -9.15 -10.07 -19.82
N ASP A 183 -9.85 -9.52 -20.80
CA ASP A 183 -9.22 -8.91 -21.97
C ASP A 183 -8.30 -7.74 -21.57
N GLY A 184 -8.73 -6.91 -20.62
CA GLY A 184 -7.92 -5.83 -20.04
C GLY A 184 -6.60 -6.34 -19.45
N ALA A 185 -6.65 -7.41 -18.65
CA ALA A 185 -5.45 -8.01 -18.06
C ALA A 185 -4.53 -8.65 -19.11
N ASP A 186 -5.11 -9.48 -20.00
CA ASP A 186 -4.35 -10.21 -21.03
C ASP A 186 -3.60 -9.24 -21.96
N LEU A 187 -4.27 -8.18 -22.42
CA LEU A 187 -3.67 -7.17 -23.28
C LEU A 187 -2.52 -6.45 -22.56
N GLY A 188 -2.68 -6.17 -21.27
CA GLY A 188 -1.69 -5.50 -20.41
C GLY A 188 -0.57 -6.42 -19.91
N GLY A 189 -0.60 -7.70 -20.25
CA GLY A 189 0.34 -8.72 -19.77
C GLY A 189 0.25 -8.98 -18.26
N GLY A 190 -0.85 -8.55 -17.62
CA GLY A 190 -1.11 -8.79 -16.22
C GLY A 190 -2.00 -10.01 -16.01
N GLU A 191 -2.68 -10.03 -14.86
CA GLU A 191 -3.47 -11.17 -14.41
C GLU A 191 -4.92 -10.75 -14.11
N TYR A 192 -5.86 -11.61 -14.51
CA TYR A 192 -7.28 -11.44 -14.26
C TYR A 192 -7.68 -12.18 -12.98
N LEU A 193 -8.25 -11.43 -12.05
CA LEU A 193 -8.65 -11.89 -10.73
C LEU A 193 -10.12 -11.53 -10.50
N ASN A 194 -10.80 -12.25 -9.62
CA ASN A 194 -12.17 -11.91 -9.22
C ASN A 194 -12.36 -12.07 -7.71
N ILE A 195 -13.11 -11.15 -7.11
CA ILE A 195 -13.55 -11.21 -5.72
C ILE A 195 -14.97 -11.79 -5.71
N ASP A 196 -15.07 -13.06 -5.33
CA ASP A 196 -16.34 -13.75 -5.18
C ASP A 196 -16.97 -13.40 -3.82
N GLN A 197 -18.15 -12.77 -3.88
CA GLN A 197 -18.86 -12.19 -2.73
C GLN A 197 -19.47 -13.27 -1.84
N ASP A 198 -19.83 -14.41 -2.43
CA ASP A 198 -20.40 -15.55 -1.71
C ASP A 198 -19.33 -16.34 -0.95
N ARG A 199 -18.06 -16.12 -1.28
CA ARG A 199 -16.92 -16.67 -0.55
C ARG A 199 -16.49 -15.68 0.53
N VAL A 200 -17.01 -15.89 1.73
CA VAL A 200 -16.47 -15.25 2.93
C VAL A 200 -15.01 -15.68 3.07
N VAL A 201 -14.09 -14.81 2.70
CA VAL A 201 -12.66 -14.96 3.00
C VAL A 201 -12.54 -14.75 4.51
N THR A 202 -12.76 -15.80 5.29
CA THR A 202 -12.43 -15.79 6.70
C THR A 202 -10.91 -15.68 6.77
N ALA A 203 -10.41 -14.51 7.16
CA ALA A 203 -9.00 -14.36 7.46
C ALA A 203 -8.63 -15.46 8.48
N MET A 204 -7.78 -16.37 8.03
CA MET A 204 -7.40 -17.52 8.82
C MET A 204 -6.62 -17.04 10.03
N ARG A 205 -7.16 -17.31 11.22
CA ARG A 205 -6.51 -16.94 12.47
C ARG A 205 -5.33 -17.87 12.68
N ALA A 206 -4.15 -17.29 12.84
CA ALA A 206 -2.95 -18.03 13.19
C ALA A 206 -2.71 -17.96 14.71
N PRO A 207 -2.05 -18.98 15.31
CA PRO A 207 -1.70 -18.95 16.74
C PRO A 207 -0.87 -17.74 17.17
N GLN A 208 -0.15 -17.11 16.24
CA GLN A 208 0.72 -15.96 16.49
C GLN A 208 -0.03 -14.62 16.52
N ASP A 209 -1.28 -14.56 16.05
CA ASP A 209 -2.00 -13.31 15.79
C ASP A 209 -2.09 -12.41 17.03
N ASP A 210 -2.57 -12.94 18.16
CA ASP A 210 -2.79 -12.16 19.39
C ASP A 210 -1.49 -11.52 19.91
N GLU A 211 -0.37 -12.26 19.80
CA GLU A 211 0.93 -11.79 20.25
C GLU A 211 1.50 -10.74 19.29
N ILE A 212 1.35 -10.92 17.97
CA ILE A 212 1.76 -9.91 16.98
C ILE A 212 0.97 -8.61 17.20
N GLU A 213 -0.33 -8.69 17.47
CA GLU A 213 -1.16 -7.52 17.78
C GLU A 213 -0.71 -6.81 19.05
N ARG A 214 -0.42 -7.56 20.13
CA ARG A 214 0.09 -7.00 21.39
C ARG A 214 1.41 -6.26 21.15
N LEU A 215 2.37 -6.90 20.48
CA LEU A 215 3.65 -6.29 20.13
C LEU A 215 3.48 -5.08 19.22
N GLY A 216 2.51 -5.11 18.29
CA GLY A 216 2.18 -3.99 17.42
C GLY A 216 1.67 -2.76 18.17
N ARG A 217 0.96 -2.95 19.29
CA ARG A 217 0.56 -1.86 20.20
C ARG A 217 1.74 -1.33 21.02
N GLU A 218 2.64 -2.20 21.46
CA GLU A 218 3.86 -1.79 22.17
C GLU A 218 4.82 -1.03 21.26
N LEU A 219 4.93 -1.44 20.00
CA LEU A 219 5.75 -0.76 19.00
C LEU A 219 5.34 0.71 18.83
N ASN A 220 4.04 1.02 18.91
CA ASN A 220 3.53 2.39 18.82
C ASN A 220 4.05 3.31 19.93
N GLN A 221 4.36 2.75 21.10
CA GLN A 221 4.87 3.51 22.24
C GLN A 221 6.36 3.90 22.06
N THR A 222 7.00 3.42 20.99
CA THR A 222 8.40 3.73 20.68
C THR A 222 8.56 4.94 19.76
N TYR A 223 7.49 5.44 19.13
CA TYR A 223 7.56 6.60 18.23
C TYR A 223 7.65 7.91 19.01
N VAL A 224 8.45 8.84 18.48
CA VAL A 224 8.74 10.13 19.08
C VAL A 224 8.49 11.20 18.03
N ALA A 225 7.24 11.68 17.96
CA ALA A 225 6.79 12.61 16.92
C ALA A 225 7.61 13.92 16.93
N TYR A 226 8.14 14.35 15.78
CA TYR A 226 8.94 15.58 15.67
C TYR A 226 8.74 16.32 14.35
N GLY A 227 9.20 17.58 14.33
CA GLY A 227 9.09 18.43 13.16
C GLY A 227 7.66 18.91 12.88
N ALA A 228 7.50 19.71 11.82
CA ALA A 228 6.23 20.35 11.49
C ALA A 228 5.11 19.35 11.19
N ALA A 229 5.44 18.17 10.63
CA ALA A 229 4.48 17.13 10.29
C ALA A 229 4.35 16.03 11.37
N GLY A 230 5.14 16.10 12.44
CA GLY A 230 5.24 15.06 13.47
C GLY A 230 3.91 14.68 14.09
N LYS A 231 3.19 15.68 14.59
CA LYS A 231 1.90 15.50 15.27
C LYS A 231 0.85 14.88 14.34
N ASP A 232 0.71 15.41 13.13
CA ASP A 232 -0.29 14.94 12.18
C ASP A 232 0.02 13.51 11.69
N ALA A 233 1.29 13.18 11.49
CA ALA A 233 1.70 11.83 11.11
C ALA A 233 1.49 10.82 12.25
N ALA A 234 1.82 11.18 13.49
CA ALA A 234 1.55 10.33 14.66
C ALA A 234 0.04 10.09 14.85
N LEU A 235 -0.78 11.13 14.67
CA LEU A 235 -2.25 10.99 14.69
C LEU A 235 -2.76 10.09 13.57
N ARG A 236 -2.22 10.22 12.35
CA ARG A 236 -2.56 9.32 11.23
C ARG A 236 -2.22 7.87 11.57
N GLN A 237 -1.00 7.61 12.06
CA GLN A 237 -0.58 6.27 12.48
C GLN A 237 -1.55 5.69 13.53
N GLU A 238 -1.96 6.48 14.51
CA GLU A 238 -2.90 6.05 15.55
C GLU A 238 -4.29 5.74 14.99
N MET A 239 -4.77 6.59 14.09
CA MET A 239 -6.07 6.40 13.44
C MET A 239 -6.10 5.15 12.55
N GLU A 240 -5.03 4.89 11.80
CA GLU A 240 -4.91 3.67 11.00
C GLU A 240 -4.82 2.42 11.87
N ASP A 241 -4.15 2.47 13.03
CA ASP A 241 -4.18 1.36 13.99
C ASP A 241 -5.58 1.13 14.56
N LYS A 242 -6.33 2.20 14.88
CA LYS A 242 -7.71 2.07 15.36
C LYS A 242 -8.61 1.42 14.32
N LYS A 243 -8.50 1.82 13.05
CA LYS A 243 -9.24 1.20 11.93
C LYS A 243 -8.89 -0.29 11.78
N ALA A 244 -7.61 -0.63 11.84
CA ALA A 244 -7.13 -2.00 11.71
C ALA A 244 -7.57 -2.92 12.87
N ASN A 245 -7.84 -2.35 14.05
CA ASN A 245 -8.35 -3.07 15.23
C ASN A 245 -9.89 -3.03 15.34
N ALA A 246 -10.61 -2.44 14.38
CA ALA A 246 -12.06 -2.35 14.45
C ALA A 246 -12.69 -3.76 14.39
N PRO A 247 -13.75 -4.03 15.19
CA PRO A 247 -14.41 -5.33 15.20
C PRO A 247 -15.33 -5.45 13.97
N SER A 248 -14.74 -5.58 12.77
CA SER A 248 -15.48 -5.82 11.54
C SER A 248 -14.90 -7.02 10.78
N MET A 249 -15.76 -7.76 10.09
CA MET A 249 -15.34 -8.90 9.26
C MET A 249 -14.38 -8.47 8.14
N ALA A 250 -14.56 -7.24 7.63
CA ALA A 250 -13.77 -6.67 6.54
C ALA A 250 -12.29 -6.47 6.88
N VAL A 251 -11.96 -6.19 8.15
CA VAL A 251 -10.60 -5.86 8.61
C VAL A 251 -9.96 -6.97 9.45
N ARG A 252 -10.54 -8.17 9.47
CA ARG A 252 -10.02 -9.29 10.28
C ARG A 252 -8.57 -9.62 9.86
N GLY A 253 -7.64 -9.56 10.81
CA GLY A 253 -6.20 -9.76 10.58
C GLY A 253 -5.45 -8.53 10.04
N ALA A 254 -6.13 -7.40 9.80
CA ALA A 254 -5.49 -6.16 9.37
C ALA A 254 -4.55 -5.60 10.44
N SER A 255 -4.92 -5.71 11.72
CA SER A 255 -4.10 -5.40 12.90
C SER A 255 -2.74 -6.14 12.87
N VAL A 256 -2.77 -7.45 12.61
CA VAL A 256 -1.60 -8.32 12.50
C VAL A 256 -0.73 -7.90 11.31
N GLN A 257 -1.33 -7.71 10.13
CA GLN A 257 -0.63 -7.27 8.93
C GLN A 257 0.05 -5.91 9.15
N ARG A 258 -0.66 -4.98 9.81
CA ARG A 258 -0.15 -3.65 10.14
C ARG A 258 1.03 -3.71 11.11
N ALA A 259 0.96 -4.55 12.15
CA ALA A 259 2.07 -4.77 13.07
C ALA A 259 3.30 -5.35 12.35
N MET A 260 3.11 -6.40 11.53
CA MET A 260 4.17 -6.99 10.70
C MET A 260 4.80 -5.97 9.74
N PHE A 261 3.99 -5.08 9.18
CA PHE A 261 4.46 -4.04 8.27
C PHE A 261 5.28 -2.97 8.99
N LYS A 262 4.82 -2.45 10.14
CA LYS A 262 5.57 -1.49 10.97
C LYS A 262 6.91 -2.04 11.47
N ALA A 263 7.06 -3.36 11.47
CA ALA A 263 8.31 -4.03 11.79
C ALA A 263 9.32 -4.08 10.63
N LYS A 264 8.99 -3.60 9.43
CA LYS A 264 9.90 -3.57 8.27
C LYS A 264 10.75 -2.30 8.23
N GLU A 265 11.96 -2.41 7.69
CA GLU A 265 12.90 -1.29 7.48
C GLU A 265 12.30 -0.16 6.63
N GLN A 266 11.48 -0.50 5.64
CA GLN A 266 10.81 0.49 4.79
C GLN A 266 9.91 1.43 5.58
N TYR A 267 9.21 0.90 6.61
CA TYR A 267 8.37 1.72 7.47
C TYR A 267 9.23 2.67 8.31
N ALA A 268 10.30 2.17 8.92
CA ALA A 268 11.24 3.01 9.68
C ALA A 268 11.84 4.12 8.80
N SER A 269 12.22 3.80 7.56
CA SER A 269 12.73 4.76 6.59
C SER A 269 11.73 5.89 6.28
N ALA A 270 10.45 5.54 6.09
CA ALA A 270 9.40 6.54 5.87
C ALA A 270 9.06 7.34 7.14
N ALA A 271 9.13 6.69 8.31
CA ALA A 271 8.87 7.31 9.60
C ALA A 271 9.94 8.35 9.98
N ALA A 272 11.16 8.27 9.47
CA ALA A 272 12.22 9.26 9.72
C ALA A 272 11.85 10.71 9.34
N GLU A 273 10.80 10.93 8.56
CA GLU A 273 10.24 12.25 8.27
C GLU A 273 9.49 12.89 9.45
N TRP A 274 8.98 12.08 10.38
CA TRP A 274 8.08 12.54 11.44
C TRP A 274 8.35 11.91 12.81
N ASP A 275 9.17 10.87 12.90
CA ASP A 275 9.61 10.21 14.14
C ASP A 275 11.11 10.41 14.37
N MET A 276 11.45 11.01 15.50
CA MET A 276 12.81 11.40 15.85
C MET A 276 13.70 10.19 16.07
N ALA A 277 13.18 9.10 16.64
CA ALA A 277 13.95 7.88 16.85
C ALA A 277 14.32 7.23 15.51
N ALA A 278 13.41 7.19 14.53
CA ALA A 278 13.72 6.74 13.17
C ALA A 278 14.67 7.70 12.43
N ALA A 279 14.53 9.02 12.65
CA ALA A 279 15.44 10.01 12.06
C ALA A 279 16.88 9.86 12.58
N VAL A 280 17.04 9.54 13.87
CA VAL A 280 18.36 9.26 14.46
C VAL A 280 18.91 7.92 13.98
N GLU A 281 18.09 6.86 13.98
CA GLU A 281 18.49 5.53 13.51
C GLU A 281 18.95 5.54 12.04
N SER A 282 18.27 6.31 11.19
CA SER A 282 18.64 6.49 9.77
C SER A 282 19.84 7.42 9.55
N GLY A 283 20.34 8.08 10.60
CA GLY A 283 21.39 9.09 10.50
C GLY A 283 20.96 10.42 9.90
N LYS A 284 19.66 10.60 9.59
CA LYS A 284 19.09 11.88 9.12
C LYS A 284 19.21 12.98 10.18
N LEU A 285 19.12 12.60 11.45
CA LEU A 285 19.27 13.48 12.59
C LEU A 285 20.41 12.97 13.48
N SER A 286 21.24 13.89 13.98
CA SER A 286 22.26 13.55 14.97
C SER A 286 21.68 13.72 16.37
N ALA A 287 21.73 12.66 17.19
CA ALA A 287 21.29 12.70 18.59
C ALA A 287 22.08 13.73 19.43
N ASP A 288 23.29 14.09 19.00
CA ASP A 288 24.15 15.06 19.69
C ASP A 288 23.89 16.52 19.26
N LYS A 289 23.07 16.74 18.22
CA LYS A 289 22.81 18.08 17.62
C LYS A 289 21.31 18.41 17.59
N LEU A 290 20.58 18.04 18.63
CA LEU A 290 19.15 18.31 18.72
C LEU A 290 18.88 19.75 19.17
N GLU A 291 18.24 20.54 18.30
CA GLU A 291 17.88 21.94 18.59
C GLU A 291 16.65 22.04 19.49
N GLU A 292 16.71 22.87 20.53
CA GLU A 292 15.65 23.01 21.55
C GLU A 292 14.26 23.30 20.97
N GLY A 293 14.20 24.18 19.97
CA GLY A 293 12.93 24.60 19.34
C GLY A 293 12.24 23.49 18.55
N SER A 294 12.97 22.43 18.20
CA SER A 294 12.48 21.29 17.42
C SER A 294 12.10 20.09 18.29
N LEU A 295 12.30 20.17 19.62
CA LEU A 295 12.11 19.04 20.50
C LEU A 295 10.63 18.74 20.77
N PRO A 296 10.26 17.45 20.76
CA PRO A 296 8.97 17.01 21.27
C PRO A 296 8.83 17.29 22.77
N ALA A 297 7.58 17.31 23.25
CA ALA A 297 7.26 17.66 24.63
C ALA A 297 8.00 16.77 25.64
N GLU A 298 8.17 15.49 25.31
CA GLU A 298 8.85 14.47 26.09
C GLU A 298 10.35 14.74 26.27
N LEU A 299 10.95 15.56 25.42
CA LEU A 299 12.38 15.88 25.43
C LEU A 299 12.69 17.30 25.90
N LYS A 300 11.70 18.19 25.98
CA LYS A 300 11.89 19.57 26.44
C LYS A 300 12.39 19.61 27.88
N GLY A 301 13.43 20.41 28.13
CA GLY A 301 14.02 20.57 29.47
C GLY A 301 14.95 19.44 29.93
N LYS A 302 15.11 18.36 29.15
CA LYS A 302 16.15 17.33 29.39
C LYS A 302 17.53 17.83 29.00
N SER A 303 18.60 17.33 29.61
CA SER A 303 19.99 17.57 29.15
C SER A 303 20.25 16.89 27.80
N SER A 304 21.37 17.23 27.14
CA SER A 304 21.79 16.57 25.90
C SER A 304 21.98 15.05 26.10
N GLU A 305 22.60 14.66 27.20
CA GLU A 305 22.83 13.27 27.60
C GLU A 305 21.51 12.53 27.87
N GLU A 306 20.56 13.20 28.54
CA GLU A 306 19.25 12.63 28.82
C GLU A 306 18.41 12.43 27.55
N ARG A 307 18.48 13.37 26.59
CA ARG A 307 17.80 13.25 25.28
C ARG A 307 18.37 12.08 24.50
N LYS A 308 19.70 12.00 24.43
CA LYS A 308 20.41 10.92 23.75
C LYS A 308 20.02 9.56 24.33
N ARG A 309 20.11 9.42 25.66
CA ARG A 309 19.74 8.19 26.35
C ARG A 309 18.28 7.80 26.10
N PHE A 310 17.36 8.75 26.16
CA PHE A 310 15.94 8.49 25.86
C PHE A 310 15.74 7.94 24.45
N LEU A 311 16.38 8.54 23.45
CA LEU A 311 16.29 8.10 22.05
C LEU A 311 16.94 6.72 21.85
N GLU A 312 18.10 6.48 22.46
CA GLU A 312 18.78 5.18 22.43
C GLU A 312 17.91 4.07 23.04
N GLU A 313 17.28 4.34 24.19
CA GLU A 313 16.33 3.41 24.83
C GLU A 313 15.13 3.12 23.94
N LYS A 314 14.55 4.14 23.28
CA LYS A 314 13.43 3.98 22.33
C LYS A 314 13.82 3.17 21.11
N ILE A 315 14.99 3.42 20.54
CA ILE A 315 15.53 2.68 19.37
C ILE A 315 15.78 1.21 19.75
N ALA A 316 16.42 0.96 20.90
CA ALA A 316 16.69 -0.40 21.36
C ALA A 316 15.39 -1.19 21.62
N GLN A 317 14.41 -0.56 22.30
CA GLN A 317 13.09 -1.15 22.53
C GLN A 317 12.39 -1.47 21.20
N ARG A 318 12.40 -0.53 20.26
CA ARG A 318 11.81 -0.70 18.93
C ARG A 318 12.41 -1.89 18.20
N LYS A 319 13.74 -1.95 18.10
CA LYS A 319 14.44 -3.04 17.40
C LYS A 319 14.07 -4.40 17.97
N ALA A 320 14.06 -4.56 19.30
CA ALA A 320 13.66 -5.80 19.94
C ALA A 320 12.20 -6.21 19.64
N LEU A 321 11.28 -5.25 19.62
CA LEU A 321 9.87 -5.49 19.25
C LEU A 321 9.75 -5.89 17.78
N GLN A 322 10.43 -5.19 16.88
CA GLN A 322 10.40 -5.47 15.44
C GLN A 322 10.97 -6.86 15.13
N GLU A 323 12.09 -7.25 15.72
CA GLU A 323 12.68 -8.60 15.55
C GLU A 323 11.69 -9.70 15.99
N ARG A 324 10.99 -9.51 17.11
CA ARG A 324 10.00 -10.46 17.60
C ARG A 324 8.77 -10.54 16.70
N ILE A 325 8.29 -9.39 16.22
CA ILE A 325 7.17 -9.33 15.25
C ILE A 325 7.56 -10.01 13.94
N GLN A 326 8.76 -9.76 13.42
CA GLN A 326 9.25 -10.38 12.18
C GLN A 326 9.33 -11.90 12.32
N LYS A 327 9.88 -12.40 13.43
CA LYS A 327 9.95 -13.83 13.72
C LYS A 327 8.55 -14.48 13.75
N LEU A 328 7.64 -13.91 14.54
CA LEU A 328 6.26 -14.40 14.63
C LEU A 328 5.52 -14.27 13.30
N GLY A 329 5.80 -13.23 12.53
CA GLY A 329 5.26 -13.01 11.20
C GLY A 329 5.67 -14.11 10.21
N ALA A 330 6.93 -14.55 10.25
CA ALA A 330 7.40 -15.67 9.44
C ALA A 330 6.75 -17.00 9.87
N GLU A 331 6.63 -17.25 11.17
CA GLU A 331 5.92 -18.42 11.70
C GLU A 331 4.45 -18.43 11.30
N ARG A 332 3.78 -17.27 11.38
CA ARG A 332 2.42 -17.05 10.91
C ARG A 332 2.27 -17.36 9.43
N GLN A 333 3.17 -16.83 8.59
CA GLN A 333 3.13 -17.06 7.14
C GLN A 333 3.26 -18.56 6.81
N ARG A 334 4.16 -19.28 7.49
CA ARG A 334 4.29 -20.74 7.33
C ARG A 334 3.03 -21.48 7.74
N HIS A 335 2.41 -21.09 8.85
CA HIS A 335 1.15 -21.68 9.32
C HIS A 335 0.04 -21.46 8.28
N VAL A 336 -0.19 -20.21 7.87
CA VAL A 336 -1.20 -19.87 6.86
C VAL A 336 -0.96 -20.61 5.55
N ALA A 337 0.29 -20.66 5.06
CA ALA A 337 0.61 -21.38 3.83
C ALA A 337 0.37 -22.89 3.93
N GLN A 338 0.59 -23.51 5.10
CA GLN A 338 0.30 -24.93 5.32
C GLN A 338 -1.19 -25.20 5.32
N GLU A 339 -1.97 -24.37 6.01
CA GLU A 339 -3.43 -24.50 6.06
C GLU A 339 -4.07 -24.19 4.70
N GLU A 340 -3.56 -23.21 3.95
CA GLU A 340 -3.97 -22.95 2.56
C GLU A 340 -3.68 -24.14 1.64
N LYS A 341 -2.52 -24.80 1.78
CA LYS A 341 -2.23 -26.04 1.04
C LYS A 341 -3.21 -27.15 1.39
N ARG A 342 -3.61 -27.29 2.66
CA ARG A 342 -4.62 -28.26 3.09
C ARG A 342 -5.99 -27.93 2.50
N ALA A 343 -6.39 -26.66 2.49
CA ALA A 343 -7.64 -26.20 1.87
C ALA A 343 -7.64 -26.36 0.35
N ALA A 344 -6.51 -26.11 -0.32
CA ALA A 344 -6.37 -26.31 -1.76
C ALA A 344 -6.46 -27.80 -2.13
N ALA A 345 -5.88 -28.69 -1.32
CA ALA A 345 -5.99 -30.14 -1.51
C ALA A 345 -7.42 -30.67 -1.36
N SER A 346 -8.29 -29.94 -0.65
CA SER A 346 -9.73 -30.22 -0.57
C SER A 346 -10.58 -29.46 -1.60
N GLY A 347 -9.96 -28.83 -2.61
CA GLY A 347 -10.65 -28.10 -3.69
C GLY A 347 -11.03 -26.66 -3.37
N ALA A 348 -10.58 -26.12 -2.23
CA ALA A 348 -10.90 -24.77 -1.75
C ALA A 348 -9.71 -23.81 -1.86
N ALA A 349 -9.02 -23.77 -3.01
CA ALA A 349 -7.98 -22.76 -3.25
C ALA A 349 -8.57 -21.35 -3.04
N THR A 350 -7.89 -20.53 -2.23
CA THR A 350 -8.37 -19.20 -1.85
C THR A 350 -7.97 -18.17 -2.90
N LEU A 351 -8.77 -17.11 -3.00
CA LEU A 351 -8.48 -15.96 -3.86
C LEU A 351 -7.10 -15.34 -3.52
N ASP A 352 -6.76 -15.30 -2.23
CA ASP A 352 -5.50 -14.76 -1.73
C ASP A 352 -4.28 -15.44 -2.38
N THR A 353 -4.26 -16.78 -2.44
CA THR A 353 -3.14 -17.52 -3.04
C THR A 353 -2.99 -17.19 -4.53
N ALA A 354 -4.10 -17.01 -5.27
CA ALA A 354 -4.05 -16.68 -6.69
C ALA A 354 -3.52 -15.25 -6.94
N VAL A 355 -4.02 -14.27 -6.17
CA VAL A 355 -3.59 -12.87 -6.28
C VAL A 355 -2.11 -12.72 -5.94
N LEU A 356 -1.68 -13.27 -4.80
CA LEU A 356 -0.28 -13.15 -4.36
C LEU A 356 0.65 -13.94 -5.28
N GLY A 357 0.22 -15.11 -5.77
CA GLY A 357 0.98 -15.88 -6.74
C GLY A 357 1.23 -15.12 -8.05
N ALA A 358 0.21 -14.41 -8.56
CA ALA A 358 0.33 -13.55 -9.74
C ALA A 358 1.36 -12.43 -9.53
N VAL A 359 1.23 -11.68 -8.42
CA VAL A 359 2.17 -10.61 -8.04
C VAL A 359 3.60 -11.13 -7.97
N ARG A 360 3.82 -12.28 -7.31
CA ARG A 360 5.14 -12.91 -7.17
C ARG A 360 5.74 -13.28 -8.52
N ARG A 361 4.96 -13.90 -9.42
CA ARG A 361 5.42 -14.27 -10.77
C ARG A 361 5.85 -13.04 -11.58
N GLN A 362 5.02 -12.00 -11.59
CA GLN A 362 5.33 -10.78 -12.34
C GLN A 362 6.57 -10.06 -11.77
N ALA A 363 6.66 -9.93 -10.44
CA ALA A 363 7.81 -9.32 -9.79
C ALA A 363 9.11 -10.13 -10.01
N ALA A 364 9.02 -11.47 -10.08
CA ALA A 364 10.15 -12.33 -10.40
C ALA A 364 10.74 -12.09 -11.80
N THR A 365 9.92 -11.68 -12.78
CA THR A 365 10.43 -11.26 -14.11
C THR A 365 11.35 -10.04 -14.05
N LYS A 366 11.29 -9.29 -12.95
CA LYS A 366 12.15 -8.14 -12.63
C LYS A 366 13.21 -8.46 -11.58
N SER A 367 13.45 -9.74 -11.32
CA SER A 367 14.43 -10.29 -10.36
C SER A 367 14.11 -10.01 -8.90
N TYR A 368 12.84 -9.75 -8.57
CA TYR A 368 12.38 -9.72 -7.18
C TYR A 368 12.14 -11.14 -6.66
N LYS A 369 12.41 -11.33 -5.37
CA LYS A 369 12.19 -12.55 -4.62
C LYS A 369 11.33 -12.25 -3.40
N PHE A 370 10.70 -13.26 -2.85
CA PHE A 370 9.90 -13.19 -1.64
C PHE A 370 10.41 -14.28 -0.69
N GLY A 371 10.34 -14.05 0.61
CA GLY A 371 10.71 -15.05 1.60
C GLY A 371 9.90 -16.34 1.43
N GLU A 372 10.53 -17.48 1.72
CA GLU A 372 9.89 -18.81 1.70
C GLU A 372 8.86 -19.01 2.82
#